data_AF-A0A9P3IHF5-F1
#
_entry.id   AF-A0A9P3IHF5-F1
#
_cell.length_a   1.000
_cell.length_b   1.000
_cell.length_c   1.000
_cell.angle_alpha   90.00
_cell.angle_beta   90.00
_cell.angle_gamma   90.00
#
_symmetry.space_group_name_H-M   'P 1'
#
loop_
_entity.id
_entity.type
_entity.pdbx_description
1 polymer ?
#
loop_
_entity_poly.entity_id
_entity_poly.type
_entity_poly.pdbx_seq_one_letter_code
_entity_poly.pdbx_strand_id
1 'polypeptide(L)'
;MRQKTYRWHTGYIGGLKERTLKDQMAKDPKEVLRKAVLRMLPRNRLADPRMTKLRIFEGEGHPFGEMPVREETMPLRKVREMRPRERRAADKTARAAASKGQNSAVLEAEA
;
A
#
# COMPACT_ATOMS: atom_id res chain seq x y z
N MET A 1 8.29 9.28 3.18
CA MET A 1 8.09 8.85 4.59
C MET A 1 8.09 9.98 5.63
N ARG A 2 8.39 11.25 5.29
CA ARG A 2 8.47 12.33 6.29
C ARG A 2 7.18 13.15 6.46
N GLN A 3 6.23 13.02 5.54
CA GLN A 3 5.02 13.84 5.52
C GLN A 3 3.97 13.40 6.56
N LYS A 4 3.93 12.11 6.91
CA LYS A 4 2.96 11.58 7.89
C LYS A 4 3.51 11.70 9.30
N THR A 5 2.74 12.33 10.18
CA THR A 5 3.09 12.51 11.60
C THR A 5 2.06 11.83 12.50
N TYR A 6 2.54 11.06 13.47
CA TYR A 6 1.75 10.49 14.55
C TYR A 6 1.72 11.49 15.71
N ARG A 7 0.52 11.82 16.18
CA ARG A 7 0.30 12.74 17.29
C ARG A 7 -0.45 12.03 18.41
N TRP A 8 -0.07 12.27 19.64
CA TRP A 8 -0.81 11.87 20.83
C TRP A 8 -0.60 12.88 21.95
N HIS A 9 -1.55 12.95 22.87
CA HIS A 9 -1.51 13.90 23.99
C HIS A 9 -1.40 13.13 25.30
N THR A 10 -0.60 13.62 26.24
CA THR A 10 -0.40 12.96 27.55
C THR A 10 -1.43 13.34 28.59
N GLY A 11 -2.21 14.41 28.38
CA GLY A 11 -3.24 14.91 29.30
C GLY A 11 -2.84 16.17 30.06
N TYR A 12 -1.54 16.49 30.13
CA TYR A 12 -1.03 17.71 30.75
C TYR A 12 -1.00 18.89 29.77
N ILE A 13 -1.09 20.13 30.28
CA ILE A 13 -0.96 21.35 29.47
C ILE A 13 0.42 21.35 28.79
N GLY A 14 0.45 21.55 27.47
CA GLY A 14 1.68 21.46 26.67
C GLY A 14 2.14 20.02 26.36
N GLY A 15 1.38 19.00 26.77
CA GLY A 15 1.73 17.58 26.63
C GLY A 15 1.51 16.97 25.23
N LEU A 16 1.53 17.76 24.17
CA LEU A 16 1.37 17.27 22.80
C LEU A 16 2.69 16.65 22.33
N LYS A 17 2.66 15.36 22.01
CA LYS A 17 3.80 14.62 21.47
C LYS A 17 3.57 14.30 20.01
N GLU A 18 4.59 14.55 19.20
CA GLU A 18 4.57 14.30 17.77
C GLU A 18 5.75 13.44 17.35
N ARG A 19 5.53 12.57 16.37
CA ARG A 19 6.58 11.73 15.81
C ARG A 19 6.36 11.50 14.33
N THR A 20 7.39 11.64 13.52
CA THR A 20 7.28 11.35 12.09
C THR A 20 7.19 9.84 11.84
N LEU A 21 6.63 9.46 10.69
CA LEU A 21 6.58 8.06 10.27
C LEU A 21 8.00 7.46 10.13
N LYS A 22 8.98 8.25 9.67
CA LYS A 22 10.38 7.81 9.58
C LYS A 22 10.90 7.39 10.95
N ASP A 23 10.71 8.23 11.96
CA ASP A 23 11.22 7.94 13.31
C ASP A 23 10.45 6.78 13.96
N GLN A 24 9.15 6.66 13.68
CA GLN A 24 8.35 5.54 14.19
C GLN A 24 8.80 4.21 13.57
N MET A 25 9.08 4.17 12.27
CA MET A 25 9.60 2.97 11.60
C MET A 25 10.99 2.57 12.12
N ALA A 26 11.85 3.54 12.43
CA ALA A 26 13.18 3.25 12.96
C ALA A 26 13.16 2.64 14.38
N LYS A 27 12.13 2.96 15.18
CA LYS A 27 12.01 2.43 16.54
C LYS A 27 11.19 1.15 16.59
N ASP A 28 9.96 1.19 16.11
CA ASP A 28 9.01 0.09 16.20
C ASP A 28 8.14 0.06 14.93
N PRO A 29 8.58 -0.63 13.87
CA PRO A 29 7.80 -0.71 12.62
C PRO A 29 6.49 -1.49 12.81
N LYS A 30 6.43 -2.44 13.74
CA LYS A 30 5.22 -3.22 14.08
C LYS A 30 4.06 -2.32 14.53
N GLU A 31 4.37 -1.27 15.29
CA GLU A 31 3.39 -0.33 15.83
C GLU A 31 2.70 0.48 14.72
N VAL A 32 3.40 0.76 13.61
CA VAL A 32 2.84 1.44 12.44
C VAL A 32 1.68 0.63 11.86
N LEU A 33 1.89 -0.67 11.64
CA LEU A 33 0.87 -1.58 11.11
C LEU A 33 -0.23 -1.80 12.15
N ARG A 34 0.13 -2.06 13.40
CA ARG A 34 -0.84 -2.32 14.48
C ARG A 34 -1.83 -1.16 14.63
N LYS A 35 -1.33 0.09 14.65
CA LYS A 35 -2.18 1.29 14.71
C LYS A 35 -3.06 1.48 13.48
N ALA A 36 -2.55 1.14 12.30
CA ALA A 36 -3.34 1.22 11.07
C ALA A 36 -4.52 0.24 11.12
N VAL A 37 -4.26 -1.03 11.42
CA VAL A 37 -5.30 -2.06 11.51
C VAL A 37 -6.31 -1.71 12.61
N LEU A 38 -5.85 -1.28 13.78
CA LEU A 38 -6.74 -0.89 14.89
C LEU A 38 -7.74 0.20 14.47
N ARG A 39 -7.28 1.19 13.70
CA ARG A 39 -8.12 2.28 13.20
C ARG A 39 -9.04 1.87 12.05
N MET A 40 -8.79 0.73 11.41
CA MET A 40 -9.65 0.18 10.36
C MET A 40 -10.71 -0.79 10.92
N LEU A 41 -10.53 -1.30 12.14
CA LEU A 41 -11.55 -2.12 12.79
C LEU A 41 -12.76 -1.29 13.22
N PRO A 42 -13.96 -1.90 13.26
CA PRO A 42 -15.14 -1.24 13.81
C PRO A 42 -14.91 -0.92 15.29
N ARG A 43 -15.24 0.31 15.70
CA ARG A 43 -15.03 0.79 17.06
C ARG A 43 -16.09 0.21 18.01
N ASN A 44 -15.84 -1.00 18.50
CA ASN A 44 -16.69 -1.70 19.45
C ASN A 44 -15.84 -2.41 20.53
N ARG A 45 -16.49 -3.02 21.53
CA ARG A 45 -15.82 -3.79 22.60
C ARG A 45 -15.03 -5.01 22.09
N LEU A 46 -15.26 -5.43 20.84
CA LEU A 46 -14.56 -6.55 20.22
C LEU A 46 -13.30 -6.12 19.46
N ALA A 47 -13.03 -4.81 19.31
CA ALA A 47 -11.86 -4.33 18.61
C ALA A 47 -10.56 -4.79 19.31
N ASP A 48 -10.48 -4.61 20.62
CA ASP A 48 -9.33 -5.00 21.44
C ASP A 48 -9.07 -6.52 21.42
N PRO A 49 -10.05 -7.40 21.68
CA PRO A 49 -9.82 -8.85 21.62
C PRO A 49 -9.60 -9.37 20.19
N ARG A 50 -9.97 -8.63 19.13
CA ARG A 50 -9.54 -8.96 17.77
C ARG A 50 -8.10 -8.55 17.51
N MET A 51 -7.69 -7.41 18.07
CA MET A 51 -6.32 -6.91 17.95
C MET A 51 -5.29 -7.82 18.62
N THR A 52 -5.66 -8.54 19.69
CA THR A 52 -4.76 -9.51 20.34
C THR A 52 -4.46 -10.75 19.48
N LYS A 53 -5.33 -11.06 18.51
CA LYS A 53 -5.12 -12.16 17.55
C LYS A 53 -4.09 -11.80 16.48
N LEU A 54 -3.84 -10.52 16.24
CA LEU A 54 -2.85 -10.05 15.28
C LEU A 54 -1.45 -10.08 15.91
N ARG A 55 -0.56 -10.92 15.36
CA ARG A 55 0.85 -10.98 15.74
C ARG A 55 1.72 -10.60 14.54
N ILE A 56 2.57 -9.61 14.72
CA ILE A 56 3.41 -9.04 13.67
C ILE A 56 4.87 -9.31 14.03
N PHE A 57 5.59 -9.93 13.11
CA PHE A 57 7.01 -10.22 13.24
C PHE A 57 7.80 -9.39 12.22
N GLU A 58 9.06 -9.13 12.54
CA GLU A 58 10.00 -8.52 11.61
C GLU A 58 10.76 -9.65 10.93
N GLY A 59 10.84 -9.60 9.60
CA GLY A 59 11.44 -10.67 8.80
C GLY A 59 10.54 -11.90 8.63
N GLU A 60 11.14 -13.00 8.19
CA GLU A 60 10.45 -14.22 7.79
C GLU A 60 10.21 -15.19 8.95
N GLY A 61 10.90 -15.01 10.08
CA GLY A 61 10.81 -15.92 11.23
C GLY A 61 9.59 -15.65 12.13
N HIS A 62 8.83 -16.70 12.44
CA HIS A 62 7.73 -16.66 13.41
C HIS A 62 7.65 -17.95 14.26
N PRO A 63 7.24 -17.86 15.55
CA PRO A 63 7.13 -19.01 16.45
C PRO A 63 5.96 -19.95 16.13
N PHE A 64 5.22 -19.69 15.05
CA PHE A 64 4.02 -20.44 14.64
C PHE A 64 4.26 -21.51 13.58
N GLY A 65 5.51 -21.94 13.37
CA GLY A 65 5.87 -22.86 12.29
C GLY A 65 5.11 -24.19 12.30
N GLU A 66 4.67 -24.66 13.47
CA GLU A 66 3.95 -25.94 13.61
C GLU A 66 2.43 -25.83 13.36
N MET A 67 1.89 -24.60 13.34
CA MET A 67 0.46 -24.39 13.14
C MET A 67 0.14 -24.42 11.64
N PRO A 68 -0.98 -25.04 11.19
CA PRO A 68 -1.34 -25.03 9.78
C PRO A 68 -1.63 -23.61 9.31
N VAL A 69 -0.69 -23.00 8.59
CA VAL A 69 -0.85 -21.67 7.99
C VAL A 69 -1.60 -21.83 6.68
N ARG A 70 -2.71 -21.11 6.53
CA ARG A 70 -3.35 -20.91 5.22
C ARG A 70 -2.69 -19.70 4.59
N GLU A 71 -1.96 -19.91 3.50
CA GLU A 71 -1.37 -18.83 2.73
C GLU A 71 -2.47 -18.03 2.03
N GLU A 72 -2.79 -16.85 2.57
CA GLU A 72 -3.71 -15.92 1.92
C GLU A 72 -2.94 -15.06 0.92
N THR A 73 -3.08 -15.37 -0.37
CA THR A 73 -2.62 -14.48 -1.44
C THR A 73 -3.64 -13.35 -1.63
N MET A 74 -3.15 -12.10 -1.65
CA MET A 74 -4.03 -10.95 -1.93
C MET A 74 -4.59 -11.07 -3.35
N PRO A 75 -5.90 -10.90 -3.57
CA PRO A 75 -6.44 -10.91 -4.92
C PRO A 75 -5.87 -9.75 -5.74
N LEU A 76 -5.56 -10.01 -7.01
CA LEU A 76 -5.06 -9.00 -7.95
C LEU A 76 -6.12 -7.91 -8.17
N ARG A 77 -6.08 -6.84 -7.37
CA ARG A 77 -6.80 -5.60 -7.69
C ARG A 77 -6.07 -4.92 -8.85
N LYS A 78 -6.70 -4.83 -10.02
CA LYS A 78 -6.22 -3.99 -11.14
C LYS A 78 -6.24 -2.51 -10.70
N VAL A 79 -5.12 -2.02 -10.18
CA VAL A 79 -4.95 -0.59 -9.91
C VAL A 79 -4.91 0.14 -11.25
N ARG A 80 -5.61 1.27 -11.34
CA ARG A 80 -5.48 2.16 -12.51
C ARG A 80 -4.10 2.81 -12.44
N GLU A 81 -3.16 2.28 -13.22
CA GLU A 81 -1.75 2.74 -13.26
C GLU A 81 -1.63 4.19 -13.71
N MET A 82 -2.54 4.65 -14.57
CA MET A 82 -2.48 5.97 -15.20
C MET A 82 -3.70 6.80 -14.83
N ARG A 83 -3.51 8.12 -14.66
CA ARG A 83 -4.63 9.06 -14.58
C ARG A 83 -5.39 9.01 -15.91
N PRO A 84 -6.72 9.18 -15.94
CA PRO A 84 -7.51 9.06 -17.16
C PRO A 84 -7.01 9.92 -18.33
N ARG A 85 -6.43 11.10 -18.05
CA ARG A 85 -5.83 11.99 -19.06
C ARG A 85 -4.56 11.42 -19.67
N GLU A 86 -3.66 10.88 -18.85
CA GLU A 86 -2.40 10.28 -19.30
C GLU A 86 -2.65 9.01 -20.09
N ARG A 87 -3.62 8.19 -19.66
CA ARG A 87 -4.04 7.00 -20.39
C ARG A 87 -4.60 7.37 -21.77
N ARG A 88 -5.48 8.36 -21.86
CA ARG A 88 -6.02 8.83 -23.15
C ARG A 88 -4.93 9.41 -24.05
N ALA A 89 -3.96 10.13 -23.50
CA ALA A 89 -2.82 10.64 -24.25
C ALA A 89 -1.94 9.49 -24.77
N ALA A 90 -1.64 8.50 -23.93
CA ALA A 90 -0.88 7.30 -24.28
C ALA A 90 -1.61 6.42 -25.32
N ASP A 91 -2.93 6.23 -25.18
CA ASP A 91 -3.75 5.51 -26.15
C ASP A 91 -3.75 6.24 -27.50
N LYS A 92 -3.75 7.59 -27.49
CA LYS A 92 -3.67 8.40 -28.71
C LYS A 92 -2.29 8.31 -29.37
N THR A 93 -1.20 8.40 -28.61
CA THR A 93 0.16 8.25 -29.14
C THR A 93 0.43 6.83 -29.62
N ALA A 94 -0.05 5.81 -28.91
CA ALA A 94 0.06 4.40 -29.31
C ALA A 94 -0.72 4.10 -30.58
N ARG A 95 -1.95 4.62 -30.72
CA ARG A 95 -2.76 4.44 -31.93
C ARG A 95 -2.16 5.18 -33.13
N ALA A 96 -1.57 6.36 -32.92
CA ALA A 96 -0.83 7.10 -33.94
C ALA A 96 0.49 6.38 -34.35
N ALA A 97 1.18 5.75 -33.41
CA ALA A 97 2.37 4.94 -33.70
C ALA A 97 2.01 3.65 -34.44
N ALA A 98 0.91 2.99 -34.08
CA ALA A 98 0.42 1.78 -34.75
C ALA A 98 -0.05 2.06 -36.19
N SER A 99 -0.75 3.18 -36.45
CA SER A 99 -1.10 3.58 -37.82
C SER A 99 0.12 3.93 -38.65
N LYS A 100 1.17 4.49 -38.03
CA LYS A 100 2.44 4.78 -38.71
C LYS A 100 3.20 3.51 -39.10
N GLY A 101 3.18 2.48 -38.26
CA GLY A 101 3.78 1.17 -38.54
C GLY A 101 3.04 0.34 -39.59
N GLN A 102 1.71 0.48 -39.69
CA GLN A 102 0.94 -0.18 -40.76
C GLN A 102 1.18 0.51 -42.11
N ASN A 103 1.22 1.84 -42.16
CA ASN A 103 1.46 2.55 -43.41
C ASN A 103 2.90 2.39 -43.94
N SER A 104 3.89 2.20 -43.07
CA SER A 104 5.27 1.88 -43.50
C SER A 104 5.40 0.45 -44.02
N ALA A 105 4.70 -0.52 -43.43
CA ALA A 105 4.73 -1.93 -43.88
C ALA A 105 4.02 -2.16 -45.23
N VAL A 106 3.01 -1.34 -45.57
CA VAL A 106 2.34 -1.39 -46.88
C VAL A 106 3.24 -0.81 -47.99
N LEU A 107 4.03 0.23 -47.70
CA LEU A 107 4.94 0.86 -48.67
C LEU A 107 6.18 0.01 -49.00
N GLU A 108 6.60 -0.91 -48.12
CA GLU A 108 7.69 -1.85 -48.38
C GLU A 108 7.23 -3.12 -49.13
N ALA A 109 5.91 -3.36 -49.25
CA ALA A 109 5.35 -4.51 -49.96
C ALA A 109 4.93 -4.20 -51.41
N GLU A 110 4.92 -2.92 -51.80
CA GLU A 110 4.59 -2.44 -53.16
C GLU A 110 5.83 -1.98 -53.97
N ALA A 111 7.05 -2.25 -53.48
CA ALA A 111 8.32 -1.99 -54.15
C ALA A 111 9.03 -3.29 -54.53
#